data_AF-A0A2A6EKZ3-F1
#
_entry.id   AF-A0A2A6EKZ3-F1
#
_cell.length_a   1.000
_cell.length_b   1.000
_cell.length_c   1.000
_cell.angle_alpha   90.00
_cell.angle_beta   90.00
_cell.angle_gamma   90.00
#
_symmetry.space_group_name_H-M   'P 1'
#
loop_
_entity.id
_entity.type
_entity.pdbx_description
1 polymer ?
#
loop_
_entity_poly.entity_id
_entity_poly.type
_entity_poly.pdbx_seq_one_letter_code
_entity_poly.pdbx_strand_id
1 'polypeptide(L)'
;MENRYSEEDFNSFVQELIDSDRLEGKELGISKRMLEVGYDQLTNKQKYVFDKAIRNNTVDKCEICCDDISFNEMLEALDNGGYCSHCKNMMEKLEKE
;
A
#
# COMPACT_ATOMS: atom_id res chain seq x y z
N MET A 1 4.83 3.04 -9.92
CA MET A 1 3.80 3.38 -8.91
C MET A 1 2.57 4.02 -9.51
N GLU A 2 2.60 5.22 -10.09
CA GLU A 2 1.37 5.87 -10.60
C GLU A 2 0.55 5.01 -11.60
N ASN A 3 1.23 4.28 -12.48
CA ASN A 3 0.57 3.36 -13.44
C ASN A 3 -0.23 2.23 -12.76
N ARG A 4 0.03 1.95 -11.47
CA ARG A 4 -0.63 0.90 -10.69
C ARG A 4 -1.94 1.38 -10.05
N TYR A 5 -2.23 2.69 -10.04
CA TYR A 5 -3.41 3.23 -9.35
C TYR A 5 -4.73 2.85 -10.04
N SER A 6 -4.67 2.36 -11.27
CA SER A 6 -5.82 1.79 -11.99
C SER A 6 -6.04 0.30 -11.70
N GLU A 7 -5.18 -0.35 -10.92
CA GLU A 7 -5.39 -1.74 -10.47
C GLU A 7 -6.67 -1.82 -9.62
N GLU A 8 -7.44 -2.90 -9.78
CA GLU A 8 -8.77 -3.05 -9.16
C GLU A 8 -8.71 -2.93 -7.62
N ASP A 9 -7.64 -3.46 -7.01
CA ASP A 9 -7.45 -3.49 -5.56
C ASP A 9 -6.86 -2.20 -4.98
N PHE A 10 -6.45 -1.24 -5.81
CA PHE A 10 -5.75 -0.05 -5.33
C PHE A 10 -6.63 0.79 -4.39
N ASN A 11 -7.91 0.99 -4.73
CA ASN A 11 -8.81 1.77 -3.88
C ASN A 11 -9.07 1.09 -2.54
N SER A 12 -9.18 -0.24 -2.52
CA SER A 12 -9.32 -1.03 -1.29
C SER A 12 -8.10 -0.83 -0.40
N PHE A 13 -6.89 -0.92 -0.97
CA PHE A 13 -5.66 -0.65 -0.26
C PHE A 13 -5.58 0.77 0.31
N VAL A 14 -6.01 1.80 -0.44
CA VAL A 14 -6.03 3.18 0.09
C VAL A 14 -7.02 3.30 1.25
N GLN A 15 -8.16 2.61 1.19
CA GLN A 15 -9.13 2.56 2.28
C GLN A 15 -8.53 1.85 3.51
N GLU A 16 -7.80 0.76 3.33
CA GLU A 16 -7.10 0.05 4.41
C GLU A 16 -6.04 0.94 5.09
N LEU A 17 -5.29 1.76 4.34
CA LEU A 17 -4.36 2.73 4.92
C LEU A 17 -5.06 3.78 5.79
N ILE A 18 -6.29 4.17 5.41
CA ILE A 18 -7.12 5.10 6.19
C ILE A 18 -7.62 4.42 7.46
N ASP A 19 -8.12 3.19 7.35
CA ASP A 19 -8.74 2.47 8.48
C ASP A 19 -7.71 1.93 9.48
N SER A 20 -6.46 1.76 9.06
CA SER A 20 -5.34 1.36 9.91
C SER A 20 -4.61 2.54 10.57
N ASP A 21 -5.13 3.78 10.44
CA ASP A 21 -4.53 5.01 10.97
C ASP A 21 -3.07 5.25 10.53
N ARG A 22 -2.64 4.67 9.40
CA ARG A 22 -1.29 4.88 8.83
C ARG A 22 -1.10 6.24 8.17
N LEU A 23 -2.20 6.93 7.90
CA LEU A 23 -2.22 8.24 7.25
C LEU A 23 -2.69 9.30 8.24
N GLU A 24 -1.95 10.41 8.30
CA GLU A 24 -2.27 11.51 9.21
C GLU A 24 -2.38 12.86 8.49
N GLY A 25 -3.07 13.81 9.12
CA GLY A 25 -3.15 15.20 8.68
C GLY A 25 -3.53 15.37 7.21
N LYS A 26 -2.60 15.92 6.41
CA LYS A 26 -2.84 16.19 4.99
C LYS A 26 -2.92 14.94 4.14
N GLU A 27 -2.16 13.89 4.49
CA GLU A 27 -2.14 12.64 3.73
C GLU A 27 -3.51 11.96 3.82
N LEU A 28 -4.04 11.83 5.04
CA LEU A 28 -5.38 11.31 5.30
C LEU A 28 -6.47 12.07 4.51
N GLY A 29 -6.47 13.40 4.59
CA GLY A 29 -7.47 14.23 3.91
C GLY A 29 -7.40 14.11 2.38
N ILE A 30 -6.19 14.01 1.82
CA ILE A 30 -5.99 13.87 0.37
C ILE A 30 -6.36 12.47 -0.09
N SER A 31 -6.04 11.41 0.66
CA SER A 31 -6.41 10.03 0.33
C SER A 31 -7.93 9.84 0.32
N LYS A 32 -8.65 10.41 1.31
CA LYS A 32 -10.13 10.45 1.31
C LYS A 32 -10.68 11.13 0.06
N ARG A 33 -10.10 12.28 -0.30
CA ARG A 33 -10.48 13.01 -1.52
C ARG A 33 -10.16 12.18 -2.78
N MET A 34 -9.03 11.47 -2.82
CA MET A 34 -8.66 10.61 -3.95
C MET A 34 -9.73 9.55 -4.17
N LEU A 35 -10.21 8.89 -3.11
CA LEU A 35 -11.30 7.91 -3.20
C LEU A 35 -12.63 8.52 -3.66
N GLU A 36 -12.90 9.77 -3.30
CA GLU A 36 -14.16 10.46 -3.65
C GLU A 36 -14.20 10.93 -5.11
N VAL A 37 -13.12 11.56 -5.59
CA VAL A 37 -13.12 12.23 -6.91
C VAL A 37 -12.18 11.61 -7.94
N GLY A 38 -11.36 10.63 -7.54
CA GLY A 38 -10.33 10.01 -8.36
C GLY A 38 -9.03 10.80 -8.41
N TYR A 39 -7.92 10.09 -8.70
CA TYR A 39 -6.56 10.65 -8.76
C TYR A 39 -6.44 11.82 -9.76
N ASP A 40 -7.09 11.74 -10.92
CA ASP A 40 -6.98 12.77 -11.95
C ASP A 40 -7.61 14.11 -11.59
N GLN A 41 -8.50 14.14 -10.61
CA GLN A 41 -9.12 15.36 -10.09
C GLN A 41 -8.29 16.02 -8.98
N LEU A 42 -7.16 15.41 -8.59
CA LEU A 42 -6.22 16.01 -7.64
C LEU A 42 -5.33 17.05 -8.34
N THR A 43 -5.08 18.17 -7.66
CA THR A 43 -4.06 19.14 -8.09
C THR A 43 -2.66 18.53 -8.02
N ASN A 44 -1.69 19.08 -8.76
CA ASN A 44 -0.30 18.59 -8.74
C ASN A 44 0.32 18.55 -7.32
N LYS A 45 -0.04 19.51 -6.46
CA LYS A 45 0.42 19.52 -5.07
C LYS A 45 -0.21 18.40 -4.25
N GLN A 46 -1.48 18.08 -4.49
CA GLN A 46 -2.18 16.97 -3.83
C GLN A 46 -1.64 15.63 -4.33
N LYS A 47 -1.45 15.45 -5.64
CA LYS A 47 -0.81 14.26 -6.23
C LYS A 47 0.54 14.00 -5.60
N TYR A 48 1.41 15.02 -5.52
CA TYR A 48 2.72 14.89 -4.86
C TYR A 48 2.64 14.36 -3.42
N VAL A 49 1.72 14.88 -2.60
CA VAL A 49 1.54 14.41 -1.22
C VAL A 49 0.98 13.00 -1.20
N PHE A 50 -0.03 12.73 -2.03
CA PHE A 50 -0.65 11.41 -2.15
C PHE A 50 0.37 10.35 -2.58
N ASP A 51 1.11 10.58 -3.65
CA ASP A 51 2.12 9.64 -4.17
C ASP A 51 3.23 9.36 -3.17
N LYS A 52 3.60 10.39 -2.39
CA LYS A 52 4.56 10.22 -1.31
C LYS A 52 3.98 9.33 -0.20
N ALA A 53 2.73 9.57 0.20
CA ALA A 53 2.05 8.75 1.20
C ALA A 53 1.92 7.29 0.76
N ILE A 54 1.55 7.04 -0.51
CA ILE A 54 1.49 5.69 -1.08
C ILE A 54 2.87 5.04 -1.08
N ARG A 55 3.91 5.70 -1.62
CA ARG A 55 5.28 5.14 -1.63
C ARG A 55 5.80 4.80 -0.24
N ASN A 56 5.46 5.60 0.77
CA ASN A 56 5.86 5.36 2.16
C ASN A 56 5.12 4.16 2.80
N ASN A 57 4.02 3.71 2.19
CA ASN A 57 3.19 2.62 2.66
C ASN A 57 3.11 1.50 1.62
N THR A 58 4.11 1.34 0.77
CA THR A 58 4.15 0.23 -0.20
C THR A 58 5.51 -0.44 -0.17
N VAL A 59 5.49 -1.76 -0.33
CA VAL A 59 6.66 -2.59 -0.58
C VAL A 59 6.62 -2.97 -2.05
N ASP A 60 7.68 -2.68 -2.81
CA ASP A 60 7.70 -2.95 -4.24
C ASP A 60 7.70 -4.46 -4.52
N LYS A 61 8.55 -5.20 -3.79
CA LYS A 61 8.77 -6.64 -3.99
C LYS A 61 8.97 -7.34 -2.65
N CYS A 62 8.59 -8.61 -2.60
CA CYS A 62 8.91 -9.47 -1.46
C CYS A 62 10.43 -9.61 -1.31
N GLU A 63 10.95 -9.37 -0.12
CA GLU A 63 12.40 -9.41 0.17
C GLU A 63 13.03 -10.82 0.06
N ILE A 64 12.22 -11.88 -0.09
CA ILE A 64 12.69 -13.27 -0.21
C ILE A 64 12.55 -13.80 -1.62
N CYS A 65 11.33 -13.79 -2.17
CA CYS A 65 11.08 -14.35 -3.50
C CYS A 65 11.26 -13.34 -4.63
N CYS A 66 11.42 -12.04 -4.31
CA CYS A 66 11.59 -10.94 -5.28
C CYS A 66 10.41 -10.74 -6.26
N ASP A 67 9.26 -11.35 -5.97
CA ASP A 67 8.01 -11.15 -6.70
C ASP A 67 7.35 -9.83 -6.29
N ASP A 68 6.61 -9.22 -7.22
CA ASP A 68 5.85 -7.99 -6.96
C ASP A 68 4.72 -8.27 -5.95
N ILE A 69 4.51 -7.33 -5.02
CA ILE A 69 3.41 -7.43 -4.05
C ILE A 69 2.18 -6.72 -4.61
N SER A 70 1.07 -7.46 -4.67
CA SER A 70 -0.24 -6.95 -5.08
C SER A 70 -0.86 -6.09 -3.99
N PHE A 71 -1.72 -5.13 -4.36
CA PHE A 71 -2.30 -4.19 -3.39
C PHE A 71 -3.16 -4.86 -2.33
N ASN A 72 -3.86 -5.95 -2.68
CA ASN A 72 -4.68 -6.74 -1.75
C ASN A 72 -3.89 -7.42 -0.62
N GLU A 73 -2.56 -7.54 -0.74
CA GLU A 73 -1.67 -8.13 0.28
C GLU A 73 -0.68 -7.08 0.83
N MET A 74 -0.73 -5.85 0.32
CA MET A 74 0.29 -4.83 0.59
C MET A 74 0.33 -4.42 2.06
N LEU A 75 -0.83 -4.25 2.69
CA LEU A 75 -0.91 -3.88 4.10
C LEU A 75 -0.29 -4.97 4.98
N GLU A 76 -0.60 -6.23 4.69
CA GLU A 76 -0.06 -7.39 5.40
C GLU A 76 1.44 -7.52 5.15
N ALA A 77 1.91 -7.26 3.93
CA ALA A 77 3.33 -7.26 3.61
C ALA A 77 4.12 -6.20 4.41
N LEU A 78 3.53 -5.02 4.64
CA LEU A 78 4.14 -4.01 5.52
C LEU A 78 4.27 -4.53 6.96
N ASP A 79 3.24 -5.18 7.48
CA ASP A 79 3.24 -5.74 8.84
C ASP A 79 4.14 -6.98 8.96
N ASN A 80 4.29 -7.72 7.87
CA ASN A 80 5.19 -8.86 7.78
C ASN A 80 6.66 -8.46 7.67
N GLY A 81 6.99 -7.16 7.56
CA GLY A 81 8.38 -6.68 7.44
C GLY A 81 8.92 -6.73 6.01
N GLY A 82 8.06 -6.62 5.00
CA GLY A 82 8.43 -6.64 3.59
C GLY A 82 8.30 -8.02 2.92
N TYR A 83 7.69 -9.00 3.60
CA TYR A 83 7.51 -10.34 3.06
C TYR A 83 6.07 -10.56 2.60
N CYS A 84 5.93 -11.20 1.45
CA CYS A 84 4.62 -11.73 1.07
C CYS A 84 4.16 -12.80 2.05
N SER A 85 2.86 -12.96 2.19
CA SER A 85 2.16 -13.91 3.04
C SER A 85 2.68 -15.33 2.83
N HIS A 86 2.99 -15.74 1.59
CA HIS A 86 3.59 -17.05 1.32
C HIS A 86 4.96 -17.21 2.00
N CYS A 87 5.86 -16.25 1.80
CA CYS A 87 7.21 -16.30 2.34
C CYS A 87 7.21 -16.16 3.87
N LYS A 88 6.35 -15.29 4.41
CA LYS A 88 6.15 -15.16 5.86
C LYS A 88 5.71 -16.48 6.49
N ASN A 89 4.68 -17.12 5.94
CA ASN A 89 4.18 -18.41 6.43
C ASN A 89 5.23 -19.53 6.33
N MET A 90 6.06 -19.53 5.29
CA MET A 90 7.14 -20.50 5.14
C MET A 90 8.19 -20.33 6.23
N MET A 91 8.63 -19.10 6.51
CA MET A 91 9.61 -18.83 7.58
C MET A 91 9.09 -19.21 8.96
N GLU A 92 7.85 -18.86 9.29
CA GLU A 92 7.27 -19.18 10.60
C GLU A 92 7.14 -20.68 10.85
N LYS A 93 7.03 -21.50 9.81
CA LYS A 93 7.06 -22.96 9.94
C LYS A 93 8.47 -23.45 10.25
N LEU A 94 9.49 -22.91 9.59
CA LEU A 94 10.90 -23.25 9.84
C LEU A 94 11.37 -22.85 11.24
N GLU A 95 10.86 -21.77 11.81
CA GLU A 95 11.19 -21.34 13.18
C GLU A 95 10.57 -22.22 14.28
N LYS A 96 9.51 -22.96 13.96
CA LYS A 96 8.77 -23.82 14.91
C LYS A 96 9.26 -25.27 14.90
N GLU A 97 10.22 -25.59 14.04
CA GLU A 97 10.91 -26.89 13.94
C GLU A 97 12.26 -26.85 14.66
#